data_AF-A0A1G5DN18-F1
#
_entry.id   AF-A0A1G5DN18-F1
#
_cell.length_a   1.000
_cell.length_b   1.000
_cell.length_c   1.000
_cell.angle_alpha   90.00
_cell.angle_beta   90.00
_cell.angle_gamma   90.00
#
_symmetry.space_group_name_H-M   'P 1'
#
loop_
_entity.id
_entity.type
_entity.pdbx_description
1 polymer ?
#
loop_
_entity_poly.entity_id
_entity_poly.type
_entity_poly.pdbx_seq_one_letter_code
_entity_poly.pdbx_strand_id
1 'polypeptide(L)'
;MAVLPIRIMGDPVLHSVAAAVPEVTDEIRALVADMFETMDTAPGVGLAAPQVGVGLRIYTYSYQDDDGAPWRGVIINPELWMSPPEPGSPDPDDESEGCLSFPGERFPLRRADEVLVTGTDLEGADVRIRVDGWRARIMQHEFDHLNGILYIDRLSDSDWKTTQKIARKRGWGKPGQSWMPGVDDLDA
;
A
#
# COMPACT_ATOMS: atom_id res chain seq x y z
N MET A 1 6.89 17.11 -10.93
CA MET A 1 7.00 15.89 -10.12
C MET A 1 7.21 14.74 -11.08
N ALA A 2 7.86 13.67 -10.65
CA ALA A 2 8.20 12.52 -11.46
C ALA A 2 7.33 11.32 -11.08
N VAL A 3 7.05 10.46 -12.06
CA VAL A 3 6.49 9.13 -11.82
C VAL A 3 7.64 8.18 -11.47
N LEU A 4 7.49 7.46 -10.36
CA LEU A 4 8.48 6.51 -9.85
C LEU A 4 8.13 5.08 -10.28
N PRO A 5 9.14 4.23 -10.55
CA PRO A 5 8.90 2.82 -10.80
C PRO A 5 8.41 2.11 -9.54
N ILE A 6 7.34 1.33 -9.66
CA ILE A 6 6.78 0.55 -8.56
C ILE A 6 7.43 -0.83 -8.54
N ARG A 7 8.01 -1.19 -7.39
CA ARG A 7 8.66 -2.48 -7.14
C ARG A 7 7.63 -3.60 -7.10
N ILE A 8 8.00 -4.73 -7.68
CA ILE A 8 7.21 -5.96 -7.71
C ILE A 8 7.70 -6.91 -6.61
N MET A 9 6.79 -7.76 -6.10
CA MET A 9 7.10 -8.86 -5.18
C MET A 9 8.44 -9.55 -5.52
N GLY A 10 9.29 -9.68 -4.49
CA GLY A 10 10.63 -10.23 -4.61
C GLY A 10 11.74 -9.20 -4.41
N ASP A 11 11.44 -7.91 -4.53
CA ASP A 11 12.35 -6.85 -4.09
C ASP A 11 12.47 -6.85 -2.54
N PRO A 12 13.68 -6.96 -1.96
CA PRO A 12 13.87 -7.00 -0.51
C PRO A 12 13.28 -5.82 0.26
N VAL A 13 13.16 -4.66 -0.38
CA VAL A 13 12.57 -3.46 0.26
C VAL A 13 11.10 -3.67 0.63
N LEU A 14 10.36 -4.51 -0.11
CA LEU A 14 8.96 -4.83 0.16
C LEU A 14 8.76 -5.79 1.34
N HIS A 15 9.83 -6.47 1.77
CA HIS A 15 9.82 -7.42 2.88
C HIS A 15 10.78 -7.03 4.01
N SER A 16 11.15 -5.75 4.06
CA SER A 16 11.95 -5.16 5.14
C SER A 16 11.11 -4.13 5.90
N VAL A 17 11.22 -4.13 7.23
CA VAL A 17 10.59 -3.08 8.05
C VAL A 17 11.20 -1.73 7.68
N ALA A 18 10.35 -0.77 7.31
CA ALA A 18 10.78 0.55 6.91
C ALA A 18 11.29 1.36 8.12
N ALA A 19 12.31 2.18 7.89
CA ALA A 19 12.91 3.04 8.91
C ALA A 19 12.04 4.26 9.21
N ALA A 20 12.03 4.70 10.46
CA ALA A 20 11.37 5.95 10.84
C ALA A 20 12.01 7.14 10.12
N VAL A 21 11.19 8.14 9.79
CA VAL A 21 11.61 9.43 9.25
C VAL A 21 11.96 10.35 10.41
N PRO A 22 13.24 10.73 10.61
CA PRO A 22 13.61 11.55 11.76
C PRO A 22 13.22 13.03 11.60
N GLU A 23 13.19 13.52 10.36
CA GLU A 23 12.90 14.92 10.02
C GLU A 23 12.29 14.98 8.62
N VAL A 24 11.35 15.92 8.42
CA VAL A 24 10.78 16.20 7.10
C VAL A 24 11.66 17.21 6.37
N THR A 25 12.52 16.72 5.49
CA THR A 25 13.39 17.53 4.63
C THR A 25 12.72 17.84 3.29
N ASP A 26 13.35 18.69 2.47
CA ASP A 26 12.89 18.95 1.10
C ASP A 26 12.91 17.70 0.21
N GLU A 27 13.83 16.77 0.45
CA GLU A 27 13.86 15.45 -0.21
C GLU A 27 12.65 14.60 0.16
N ILE A 28 12.19 14.64 1.42
CA ILE A 28 10.96 13.95 1.86
C ILE A 28 9.74 14.59 1.21
N ARG A 29 9.68 15.92 1.14
CA ARG A 29 8.61 16.64 0.45
C ARG A 29 8.55 16.26 -1.03
N ALA A 30 9.69 16.23 -1.70
CA ALA A 30 9.80 15.82 -3.10
C ALA A 30 9.38 14.36 -3.31
N LEU A 31 9.82 13.45 -2.44
CA LEU A 31 9.42 12.04 -2.46
C LEU A 31 7.90 11.88 -2.36
N VAL A 32 7.26 12.56 -1.40
CA VAL A 32 5.80 12.49 -1.21
C VAL A 32 5.07 13.04 -2.43
N ALA A 33 5.57 14.14 -2.99
CA ALA A 33 5.09 14.72 -4.25
C ALA A 33 5.14 13.72 -5.41
N ASP A 34 6.27 13.03 -5.59
CA ASP A 34 6.46 12.03 -6.62
C ASP A 34 5.62 10.75 -6.35
N MET A 35 5.44 10.36 -5.08
CA MET A 35 4.54 9.26 -4.69
C MET A 35 3.09 9.57 -5.06
N PHE A 36 2.64 10.79 -4.84
CA PHE A 36 1.32 11.25 -5.28
C PHE A 36 1.15 11.19 -6.80
N GLU A 37 2.12 11.71 -7.56
CA GLU A 37 2.10 11.63 -9.03
C GLU A 37 2.10 10.17 -9.54
N THR A 38 2.89 9.31 -8.88
CA THR A 38 2.98 7.88 -9.17
C THR A 38 1.66 7.18 -8.90
N MET A 39 1.04 7.46 -7.75
CA MET A 39 -0.26 6.90 -7.36
C MET A 39 -1.40 7.41 -8.24
N ASP A 40 -1.35 8.64 -8.74
CA ASP A 40 -2.37 9.19 -9.64
C ASP A 40 -2.22 8.64 -11.08
N THR A 41 -1.00 8.34 -11.50
CA THR A 41 -0.70 7.73 -12.80
C THR A 41 -1.00 6.22 -12.80
N ALA A 42 -0.76 5.56 -11.67
CA ALA A 42 -1.23 4.21 -11.42
C ALA A 42 -2.73 4.24 -11.04
N PRO A 43 -3.52 3.19 -11.28
CA PRO A 43 -4.90 3.13 -10.78
C PRO A 43 -4.93 2.76 -9.27
N GLY A 44 -4.18 3.48 -8.43
CA GLY A 44 -4.00 3.19 -6.99
C GLY A 44 -4.83 4.09 -6.07
N VAL A 45 -5.14 3.59 -4.87
CA VAL A 45 -5.82 4.36 -3.80
C VAL A 45 -4.93 4.60 -2.57
N GLY A 46 -3.73 4.02 -2.59
CA GLY A 46 -2.67 4.16 -1.60
C GLY A 46 -1.34 3.77 -2.23
N LEU A 47 -0.26 4.34 -1.68
CA LEU A 47 1.11 4.02 -2.08
C LEU A 47 2.07 4.27 -0.92
N ALA A 48 2.77 3.23 -0.49
CA ALA A 48 3.80 3.28 0.54
C ALA A 48 5.20 3.47 -0.06
N ALA A 49 6.07 4.21 0.61
CA ALA A 49 7.43 4.50 0.14
C ALA A 49 8.25 3.23 -0.21
N PRO A 50 8.13 2.10 0.50
CA PRO A 50 8.79 0.86 0.09
C PRO A 50 8.41 0.39 -1.31
N GLN A 51 7.18 0.68 -1.77
CA GLN A 51 6.73 0.31 -3.11
C GLN A 51 7.45 1.08 -4.22
N VAL A 52 7.97 2.27 -3.95
CA VAL A 52 8.85 3.01 -4.88
C VAL A 52 10.34 2.79 -4.56
N GLY A 53 10.63 1.84 -3.68
CA GLY A 53 11.98 1.42 -3.31
C GLY A 53 12.65 2.24 -2.22
N VAL A 54 11.89 3.04 -1.48
CA VAL A 54 12.38 3.86 -0.38
C VAL A 54 11.92 3.25 0.94
N GLY A 55 12.86 2.70 1.72
CA GLY A 55 12.57 2.03 3.00
C GLY A 55 12.28 2.99 4.16
N LEU A 56 11.35 3.94 3.98
CA LEU A 56 10.92 4.90 5.00
C LEU A 56 9.46 4.71 5.38
N ARG A 57 9.11 5.02 6.63
CA ARG A 57 7.74 4.92 7.16
C ARG A 57 6.85 6.07 6.67
N ILE A 58 6.55 6.06 5.39
CA ILE A 58 5.71 7.05 4.71
C ILE A 58 4.75 6.30 3.81
N TYR A 59 3.46 6.63 3.87
CA TYR A 59 2.54 6.30 2.80
C TYR A 59 1.61 7.47 2.47
N THR A 60 1.14 7.44 1.24
CA THR A 60 0.11 8.34 0.72
C THR A 60 -1.18 7.57 0.51
N TYR A 61 -2.31 8.27 0.58
CA TYR A 61 -3.62 7.73 0.26
C TYR A 61 -4.42 8.75 -0.54
N SER A 62 -5.26 8.27 -1.45
CA SER A 62 -6.17 9.08 -2.24
C SER A 62 -7.37 8.24 -2.66
N TYR A 63 -8.53 8.54 -2.10
CA TYR A 63 -9.77 7.87 -2.42
C TYR A 63 -10.91 8.88 -2.45
N GLN A 64 -11.82 8.71 -3.38
CA GLN A 64 -13.04 9.50 -3.46
C GLN A 64 -14.20 8.58 -3.09
N ASP A 65 -14.99 8.98 -2.10
CA ASP A 65 -16.21 8.24 -1.76
C ASP A 65 -17.33 8.53 -2.77
N ASP A 66 -18.45 7.81 -2.63
CA ASP A 66 -19.60 7.93 -3.53
C ASP A 66 -20.24 9.32 -3.51
N ASP A 67 -20.05 10.08 -2.43
CA ASP A 67 -20.50 11.47 -2.28
C ASP A 67 -19.57 12.47 -3.00
N GLY A 68 -18.48 11.97 -3.59
CA GLY A 68 -17.54 12.75 -4.36
C GLY A 68 -16.55 13.55 -3.52
N ALA A 69 -16.49 13.35 -2.20
CA ALA A 69 -15.57 14.07 -1.33
C ALA A 69 -14.16 13.48 -1.45
N PRO A 70 -13.15 14.26 -1.88
CA PRO A 70 -11.80 13.76 -1.99
C PRO A 70 -11.21 13.53 -0.60
N TRP A 71 -10.73 12.31 -0.36
CA TRP A 71 -9.99 11.93 0.83
C TRP A 71 -8.56 11.58 0.44
N ARG A 72 -7.65 12.55 0.63
CA ARG A 72 -6.26 12.46 0.19
C ARG A 72 -5.33 13.00 1.26
N GLY A 73 -4.20 12.33 1.46
CA GLY A 73 -3.18 12.79 2.40
C GLY A 73 -1.96 11.90 2.42
N VAL A 74 -1.04 12.25 3.31
CA VAL A 74 0.19 11.51 3.61
C VAL A 74 0.27 11.32 5.12
N ILE A 75 0.80 10.18 5.54
CA ILE A 75 1.09 9.93 6.95
C ILE A 75 2.54 9.46 7.07
N ILE A 76 3.29 10.20 7.87
CA ILE A 76 4.69 9.93 8.20
C ILE A 76 4.76 9.31 9.59
N ASN A 77 5.61 8.30 9.74
CA ASN A 77 5.78 7.50 10.96
C ASN A 77 4.44 6.99 11.53
N PRO A 78 3.56 6.38 10.72
CA PRO A 78 2.25 5.99 11.20
C PRO A 78 2.34 4.90 12.28
N GLU A 79 1.40 4.98 13.22
CA GLU A 79 0.98 3.92 14.13
C GLU A 79 -0.49 3.58 13.85
N LEU A 80 -0.83 2.29 13.89
CA LEU A 80 -2.17 1.81 13.57
C LEU A 80 -2.75 1.01 14.72
N TRP A 81 -3.95 1.42 15.15
CA TRP A 81 -4.73 0.81 16.20
C TRP A 81 -5.99 0.22 15.59
N MET A 82 -6.28 -1.03 15.87
CA MET A 82 -7.45 -1.73 15.32
C MET A 82 -7.97 -2.77 16.30
N SER A 83 -9.27 -3.04 16.25
CA SER A 83 -9.82 -4.24 16.86
C SER A 83 -9.52 -5.45 15.99
N PRO A 84 -9.39 -6.66 16.57
CA PRO A 84 -9.26 -7.86 15.77
C PRO A 84 -10.43 -7.98 14.78
N PRO A 85 -10.16 -8.37 13.52
CA PRO A 85 -11.23 -8.60 12.55
C PRO A 85 -12.18 -9.71 13.01
N GLU A 86 -13.43 -9.65 12.56
CA GLU A 86 -14.39 -10.71 12.84
C GLU A 86 -13.89 -12.07 12.29
N PRO A 87 -13.96 -13.16 13.08
CA PRO A 87 -13.58 -14.47 12.61
C PRO A 87 -14.47 -14.96 11.46
N GLY A 88 -13.87 -15.43 10.37
CA GLY A 88 -14.60 -15.98 9.25
C GLY A 88 -13.78 -15.94 7.96
N SER A 89 -14.27 -16.62 6.93
CA SER A 89 -13.72 -16.47 5.58
C SER A 89 -14.10 -15.08 5.03
N PRO A 90 -13.19 -14.39 4.33
CA PRO A 90 -13.54 -13.14 3.65
C PRO A 90 -14.54 -13.39 2.53
N ASP A 91 -15.42 -12.42 2.31
CA ASP A 91 -16.35 -12.42 1.18
C ASP A 91 -15.58 -12.16 -0.13
N PRO A 92 -15.72 -13.02 -1.16
CA PRO A 92 -15.01 -12.86 -2.42
C PRO A 92 -15.36 -11.60 -3.20
N ASP A 93 -16.58 -11.10 -3.05
CA ASP A 93 -17.10 -9.96 -3.80
C ASP A 93 -16.86 -8.65 -3.04
N ASP A 94 -17.10 -8.64 -1.73
CA ASP A 94 -17.04 -7.42 -0.90
C ASP A 94 -15.66 -7.16 -0.28
N GLU A 95 -14.79 -8.17 -0.15
CA GLU A 95 -13.50 -8.06 0.56
C GLU A 95 -12.29 -8.31 -0.33
N SER A 96 -12.45 -8.04 -1.63
CA SER A 96 -11.42 -8.18 -2.66
C SER A 96 -10.34 -7.10 -2.55
N GLU A 97 -9.09 -7.51 -2.34
CA GLU A 97 -7.92 -6.63 -2.20
C GLU A 97 -6.86 -6.92 -3.27
N GLY A 98 -6.18 -5.88 -3.75
CA GLY A 98 -5.07 -5.98 -4.70
C GLY A 98 -3.93 -5.04 -4.31
N CYS A 99 -2.80 -5.11 -5.03
CA CYS A 99 -1.63 -4.30 -4.74
C CYS A 99 -0.87 -3.94 -6.01
N LEU A 100 -0.38 -2.71 -6.12
CA LEU A 100 0.47 -2.27 -7.24
C LEU A 100 1.82 -3.02 -7.29
N SER A 101 2.27 -3.59 -6.17
CA SER A 101 3.47 -4.44 -6.08
C SER A 101 3.21 -5.92 -6.35
N PHE A 102 1.96 -6.31 -6.57
CA PHE A 102 1.57 -7.63 -7.09
C PHE A 102 0.47 -7.42 -8.16
N PRO A 103 0.83 -6.84 -9.32
CA PRO A 103 -0.14 -6.23 -10.23
C PRO A 103 -1.10 -7.21 -10.90
N GLY A 104 -2.32 -6.76 -11.18
CA GLY A 104 -3.32 -7.49 -11.99
C GLY A 104 -4.01 -8.65 -11.28
N GLU A 105 -3.77 -8.86 -9.98
CA GLU A 105 -4.38 -9.93 -9.22
C GLU A 105 -5.04 -9.38 -7.95
N ARG A 106 -6.19 -9.95 -7.62
CA ARG A 106 -6.96 -9.61 -6.42
C ARG A 106 -7.42 -10.88 -5.72
N PHE A 107 -7.37 -10.88 -4.40
CA PHE A 107 -7.82 -11.99 -3.57
C PHE A 107 -8.64 -11.47 -2.39
N PRO A 108 -9.62 -12.24 -1.91
CA PRO A 108 -10.38 -11.85 -0.73
C PRO A 108 -9.50 -11.91 0.52
N LEU A 109 -9.53 -10.83 1.29
CA LEU A 109 -8.73 -10.69 2.51
C LEU A 109 -9.55 -9.99 3.60
N ARG A 110 -9.70 -10.65 4.74
CA ARG A 110 -10.40 -10.09 5.90
C ARG A 110 -9.51 -9.03 6.55
N ARG A 111 -10.07 -7.85 6.82
CA ARG A 111 -9.44 -6.72 7.51
C ARG A 111 -10.28 -6.31 8.71
N ALA A 112 -9.71 -5.54 9.63
CA ALA A 112 -10.50 -4.92 10.68
C ALA A 112 -11.44 -3.87 10.07
N ASP A 113 -12.68 -3.81 10.55
CA ASP A 113 -13.70 -2.92 9.99
C ASP A 113 -13.47 -1.45 10.33
N GLU A 114 -12.86 -1.15 11.48
CA GLU A 114 -12.51 0.21 11.92
C GLU A 114 -11.06 0.23 12.39
N VAL A 115 -10.34 1.30 12.01
CA VAL A 115 -9.00 1.59 12.50
C VAL A 115 -8.85 3.05 12.94
N LEU A 116 -7.91 3.27 13.84
CA LEU A 116 -7.39 4.58 14.19
C LEU A 116 -5.91 4.62 13.77
N VAL A 117 -5.57 5.55 12.90
CA VAL A 117 -4.18 5.83 12.52
C VAL A 117 -3.71 7.12 13.14
N THR A 118 -2.50 7.12 13.68
CA THR A 118 -1.79 8.32 14.14
C THR A 118 -0.45 8.45 13.42
N GLY A 119 0.11 9.66 13.36
CA GLY A 119 1.42 9.95 12.76
C GLY A 119 1.62 11.46 12.64
N THR A 120 2.41 11.90 11.67
CA THR A 120 2.55 13.33 11.34
C THR A 120 2.35 13.59 9.86
N ASP A 121 2.01 14.83 9.50
CA ASP A 121 1.99 15.30 8.12
C ASP A 121 3.36 15.89 7.69
N LEU A 122 3.41 16.53 6.52
CA LEU A 122 4.61 17.17 5.99
C LEU A 122 5.01 18.45 6.76
N GLU A 123 4.07 19.05 7.50
CA GLU A 123 4.29 20.23 8.31
C GLU A 123 4.76 19.85 9.73
N GLY A 124 4.79 18.55 10.03
CA GLY A 124 5.11 18.00 11.35
C GLY A 124 3.95 18.11 12.34
N ALA A 125 2.74 18.40 11.87
CA ALA A 125 1.55 18.41 12.71
C ALA A 125 1.02 16.99 12.92
N ASP A 126 0.43 16.77 14.10
CA ASP A 126 -0.14 15.46 14.46
C ASP A 126 -1.32 15.10 13.56
N VAL A 127 -1.23 13.91 12.95
CA VAL A 127 -2.32 13.28 12.22
C VAL A 127 -3.01 12.28 13.14
N ARG A 128 -4.34 12.34 13.22
CA ARG A 128 -5.17 11.36 13.93
C ARG A 128 -6.46 11.12 13.16
N ILE A 129 -6.57 9.96 12.52
CA ILE A 129 -7.65 9.63 11.59
C ILE A 129 -8.33 8.34 12.05
N ARG A 130 -9.62 8.41 12.35
CA ARG A 130 -10.47 7.23 12.56
C ARG A 130 -11.32 7.01 11.31
N VAL A 131 -11.25 5.81 10.77
CA VAL A 131 -11.97 5.42 9.54
C VAL A 131 -12.43 3.98 9.63
N ASP A 132 -13.46 3.67 8.87
CA ASP A 132 -14.04 2.35 8.71
C ASP A 132 -14.07 1.90 7.24
N GLY A 133 -14.54 0.67 7.02
CA GLY A 133 -14.81 0.10 5.69
C GLY A 133 -13.60 0.15 4.75
N TRP A 134 -13.81 0.63 3.53
CA TRP A 134 -12.77 0.68 2.51
C TRP A 134 -11.58 1.57 2.91
N ARG A 135 -11.84 2.69 3.60
CA ARG A 135 -10.80 3.58 4.11
C ARG A 135 -9.95 2.89 5.18
N ALA A 136 -10.57 2.11 6.08
CA ALA A 136 -9.84 1.29 7.04
C ALA A 136 -8.97 0.22 6.37
N ARG A 137 -9.46 -0.41 5.28
CA ARG A 137 -8.69 -1.37 4.50
C ARG A 137 -7.45 -0.74 3.85
N ILE A 138 -7.60 0.42 3.21
CA ILE A 138 -6.46 1.18 2.64
C ILE A 138 -5.40 1.42 3.72
N MET A 139 -5.81 1.96 4.87
CA MET A 139 -4.88 2.27 5.96
C MET A 139 -4.12 1.05 6.48
N GLN A 140 -4.79 -0.10 6.61
CA GLN A 140 -4.17 -1.36 7.01
C GLN A 140 -3.19 -1.88 5.95
N HIS A 141 -3.55 -1.79 4.67
CA HIS A 141 -2.71 -2.20 3.54
C HIS A 141 -1.41 -1.39 3.48
N GLU A 142 -1.53 -0.06 3.51
CA GLU A 142 -0.35 0.80 3.45
C GLU A 142 0.53 0.66 4.69
N PHE A 143 -0.07 0.46 5.86
CA PHE A 143 0.68 0.18 7.09
C PHE A 143 1.44 -1.15 7.01
N ASP A 144 0.87 -2.20 6.42
CA ASP A 144 1.55 -3.48 6.21
C ASP A 144 2.81 -3.33 5.36
N HIS A 145 2.77 -2.54 4.29
CA HIS A 145 3.95 -2.25 3.47
C HIS A 145 5.10 -1.68 4.29
N LEU A 146 4.81 -0.80 5.26
CA LEU A 146 5.84 -0.24 6.15
C LEU A 146 6.45 -1.26 7.11
N ASN A 147 5.79 -2.40 7.30
CA ASN A 147 6.26 -3.51 8.12
C ASN A 147 6.84 -4.66 7.29
N GLY A 148 7.01 -4.46 5.97
CA GLY A 148 7.55 -5.49 5.08
C GLY A 148 6.55 -6.63 4.80
N ILE A 149 5.25 -6.31 4.81
CA ILE A 149 4.17 -7.28 4.60
C ILE A 149 3.41 -6.86 3.36
N LEU A 150 3.23 -7.78 2.41
CA LEU A 150 2.31 -7.64 1.30
C LEU A 150 0.97 -8.30 1.66
N TYR A 151 -0.13 -7.84 1.06
CA TYR A 151 -1.45 -8.45 1.32
C TYR A 151 -1.47 -9.96 1.04
N ILE A 152 -0.72 -10.41 0.04
CA ILE A 152 -0.56 -11.82 -0.31
C ILE A 152 0.03 -12.67 0.82
N ASP A 153 0.85 -12.07 1.69
CA ASP A 153 1.45 -12.76 2.85
C ASP A 153 0.41 -13.04 3.96
N ARG A 154 -0.77 -12.42 3.88
CA ARG A 154 -1.88 -12.61 4.82
C ARG A 154 -2.97 -13.55 4.32
N LEU A 155 -2.84 -14.04 3.09
CA LEU A 155 -3.87 -14.86 2.47
C LEU A 155 -3.95 -16.28 3.07
N SER A 156 -5.07 -16.94 2.79
CA SER A 156 -5.26 -18.36 3.11
C SER A 156 -4.23 -19.24 2.40
N ASP A 157 -3.98 -20.45 2.93
CA ASP A 157 -3.07 -21.43 2.31
C ASP A 157 -3.39 -21.74 0.84
N SER A 158 -4.67 -21.72 0.45
CA SER A 158 -5.09 -21.97 -0.93
C SER A 158 -4.76 -20.81 -1.85
N ASP A 159 -5.07 -19.58 -1.43
CA ASP A 159 -4.83 -18.39 -2.24
C ASP A 159 -3.33 -18.07 -2.31
N TRP A 160 -2.60 -18.26 -1.21
CA TRP A 160 -1.14 -18.20 -1.20
C TRP A 160 -0.50 -19.15 -2.22
N LYS A 161 -0.96 -20.41 -2.32
CA LYS A 161 -0.44 -21.33 -3.34
C LYS A 161 -0.73 -20.83 -4.76
N THR A 162 -1.83 -20.13 -4.96
CA THR A 162 -2.19 -19.52 -6.24
C THR A 162 -1.28 -18.34 -6.55
N THR A 163 -1.01 -17.44 -5.59
CA THR A 163 -0.07 -16.32 -5.77
C THR A 163 1.34 -16.81 -6.10
N GLN A 164 1.81 -17.89 -5.47
CA GLN A 164 3.11 -18.49 -5.77
C GLN A 164 3.19 -19.06 -7.20
N LYS A 165 2.11 -19.65 -7.71
CA LYS A 165 2.05 -20.11 -9.11
C LYS A 165 2.08 -18.94 -10.09
N ILE A 166 1.33 -17.88 -9.79
CA ILE A 166 1.31 -16.65 -10.60
C ILE A 166 2.70 -16.01 -10.62
N ALA A 167 3.31 -15.80 -9.45
CA ALA A 167 4.64 -15.24 -9.32
C ALA A 167 5.66 -16.06 -10.14
N ARG A 168 5.64 -17.39 -10.04
CA ARG A 168 6.52 -18.26 -10.84
C ARG A 168 6.29 -18.09 -12.34
N LYS A 169 5.02 -18.01 -12.79
CA LYS A 169 4.68 -17.85 -14.21
C LYS A 169 5.13 -16.50 -14.75
N ARG A 170 4.99 -15.43 -13.95
CA ARG A 170 5.40 -14.06 -14.29
C ARG A 170 6.89 -13.79 -14.03
N GLY A 171 7.62 -14.76 -13.49
CA GLY A 171 9.04 -14.66 -13.17
C GLY A 171 9.35 -13.80 -11.94
N TRP A 172 8.35 -13.45 -11.13
CA TRP A 172 8.45 -12.66 -9.91
C TRP A 172 9.08 -13.42 -8.75
N GLY A 173 9.32 -12.73 -7.62
CA GLY A 173 9.98 -13.30 -6.45
C GLY A 173 11.51 -13.19 -6.49
N LYS A 174 12.05 -12.33 -7.36
CA LYS A 174 13.48 -11.99 -7.43
C LYS A 174 13.69 -10.49 -7.28
N PRO A 175 14.82 -10.03 -6.73
CA PRO A 175 15.13 -8.61 -6.62
C PRO A 175 15.18 -7.88 -7.96
N GLY A 176 14.91 -6.57 -7.92
CA GLY A 176 15.13 -5.66 -9.05
C GLY A 176 14.00 -5.61 -10.08
N GLN A 177 12.85 -6.24 -9.80
CA GLN A 177 11.68 -6.14 -10.66
C GLN A 177 10.83 -4.93 -10.29
N SER A 178 10.45 -4.17 -11.30
CA SER A 178 9.55 -3.04 -11.18
C SER A 178 8.80 -2.82 -12.48
N TRP A 179 7.76 -2.01 -12.43
CA TRP A 179 7.06 -1.49 -13.60
C TRP A 179 6.90 0.02 -13.47
N MET A 180 6.74 0.71 -14.59
CA MET A 180 6.62 2.16 -14.69
C MET A 180 5.17 2.55 -15.02
N PRO A 181 4.43 3.18 -14.09
CA PRO A 181 3.10 3.69 -14.37
C PRO A 181 3.07 4.64 -15.56
N GLY A 182 2.04 4.53 -16.41
CA GLY A 182 1.88 5.33 -17.62
C GLY A 182 2.81 4.95 -18.79
N VAL A 183 3.70 3.96 -18.61
CA VAL A 183 4.60 3.48 -19.66
C VAL A 183 4.41 1.98 -19.90
N ASP A 184 4.46 1.18 -18.85
CA ASP A 184 4.29 -0.27 -18.94
C ASP A 184 2.80 -0.63 -18.89
N ASP A 185 2.37 -1.50 -19.81
CA ASP A 185 1.04 -2.09 -19.79
C ASP A 185 1.09 -3.43 -19.04
N LEU A 186 0.44 -3.47 -17.87
CA LEU A 186 0.39 -4.66 -17.03
C LEU A 186 -0.71 -5.65 -17.44
N ASP A 187 -1.62 -5.23 -18.33
CA ASP A 187 -2.74 -6.02 -18.83
C ASP A 187 -2.55 -6.50 -20.29
N ALA A 188 -1.47 -6.09 -20.97
CA ALA A 188 -1.11 -6.48 -22.34
C ALA A 188 -0.52 -7.89 -22.50
#